data_AF-A0A401GX63-F1
#
_entry.id   AF-A0A401GX63-F1
#
_cell.length_a   1.000
_cell.length_b   1.000
_cell.length_c   1.000
_cell.angle_alpha   90.00
_cell.angle_beta   90.00
_cell.angle_gamma   90.00
#
_symmetry.space_group_name_H-M   'P 1'
#
loop_
_entity.id
_entity.type
_entity.pdbx_description
1 polymer ?
#
loop_
_entity_poly.entity_id
_entity_poly.type
_entity_poly.pdbx_seq_one_letter_code
_entity_poly.pdbx_strand_id
1 'polypeptide(L)'
;MATHQMIALYNALRHIRDIRSKIEATDGALSKEVFSTTENIPDRNLDNARSAIGLDFQFLVQTIRSVKKSDPLVKAYPDIHYNLRQQNKRRKWLTHEYKLTVPIQWGDIADGVYDDIPRIEAALLSALVANGVPNP
;
A
#
# COMPACT_ATOMS: atom_id res chain seq x y z
N MET A 1 -8.23 -12.83 22.21
CA MET A 1 -8.90 -12.10 21.11
C MET A 1 -7.90 -11.11 20.53
N ALA A 2 -7.68 -11.11 19.22
CA ALA A 2 -6.87 -10.07 18.59
C ALA A 2 -7.56 -8.71 18.76
N THR A 3 -6.80 -7.68 19.16
CA THR A 3 -7.35 -6.33 19.23
C THR A 3 -7.72 -5.84 17.83
N HIS A 4 -8.66 -4.89 17.73
CA HIS A 4 -9.07 -4.30 16.45
C HIS A 4 -7.86 -3.79 15.62
N GLN A 5 -6.81 -3.35 16.31
CA GLN A 5 -5.57 -2.86 15.73
C GLN A 5 -4.72 -4.01 15.18
N MET A 6 -4.59 -5.12 15.90
CA MET A 6 -3.92 -6.31 15.37
C MET A 6 -4.59 -6.83 14.10
N ILE A 7 -5.93 -6.83 14.05
CA ILE A 7 -6.68 -7.18 12.84
C ILE A 7 -6.36 -6.20 11.69
N ALA A 8 -6.30 -4.90 11.98
CA ALA A 8 -5.92 -3.91 10.99
C ALA A 8 -4.48 -4.11 10.47
N LEU A 9 -3.51 -4.41 11.34
CA LEU A 9 -2.12 -4.68 10.92
C LEU A 9 -2.04 -5.93 10.04
N TYR A 10 -2.77 -6.98 10.40
CA TYR A 10 -2.83 -8.21 9.60
C TYR A 10 -3.47 -7.96 8.22
N ASN A 11 -4.57 -7.20 8.17
CA ASN A 11 -5.19 -6.81 6.90
C ASN A 11 -4.27 -5.95 6.04
N ALA A 12 -3.52 -5.02 6.65
CA ALA A 12 -2.53 -4.21 5.95
C ALA A 12 -1.44 -5.10 5.33
N LEU A 13 -0.92 -6.07 6.09
CA LEU A 13 0.08 -7.02 5.58
C LEU A 13 -0.48 -7.87 4.43
N ARG A 14 -1.74 -8.31 4.52
CA ARG A 14 -2.41 -9.01 3.41
C ARG A 14 -2.47 -8.17 2.14
N HIS A 15 -2.87 -6.89 2.24
CA HIS A 15 -2.89 -6.01 1.07
C HIS A 15 -1.50 -5.79 0.46
N ILE A 16 -0.45 -5.71 1.29
CA ILE A 16 0.94 -5.64 0.78
C ILE A 16 1.30 -6.90 -0.01
N ARG A 17 0.93 -8.09 0.50
CA ARG A 17 1.17 -9.35 -0.21
C ARG A 17 0.40 -9.45 -1.52
N ASP A 18 -0.84 -8.98 -1.52
CA ASP A 18 -1.67 -8.92 -2.73
C ASP A 18 -1.06 -7.99 -3.78
N ILE A 19 -0.47 -6.87 -3.37
CA ILE A 19 0.29 -5.96 -4.25
C ILE A 19 1.54 -6.66 -4.78
N ARG A 20 2.35 -7.25 -3.90
CA ARG A 20 3.60 -7.91 -4.29
C ARG A 20 3.36 -9.05 -5.26
N SER A 21 2.38 -9.91 -4.98
CA SER A 21 2.01 -11.03 -5.86
C SER A 21 1.57 -10.55 -7.25
N LYS A 22 0.85 -9.42 -7.34
CA LYS A 22 0.47 -8.84 -8.64
C LYS A 22 1.65 -8.28 -9.42
N ILE A 23 2.64 -7.70 -8.73
CA ILE A 23 3.90 -7.27 -9.37
C ILE A 23 4.69 -8.48 -9.86
N GLU A 24 4.86 -9.49 -9.00
CA GLU A 24 5.56 -10.75 -9.32
C GLU A 24 4.93 -11.47 -10.51
N ALA A 25 3.60 -11.51 -10.59
CA ALA A 25 2.85 -12.13 -11.70
C ALA A 25 3.06 -11.43 -13.07
N THR A 26 3.74 -10.28 -13.10
CA THR A 26 4.13 -9.61 -14.35
C THR A 26 5.53 -10.01 -14.82
N ASP A 27 6.22 -10.91 -14.10
CA ASP A 27 7.58 -11.34 -14.38
C ASP A 27 8.56 -10.17 -14.55
N GLY A 28 8.34 -9.09 -13.78
CA GLY A 28 9.15 -7.86 -13.81
C GLY A 28 8.79 -6.88 -14.92
N ALA A 29 7.81 -7.19 -15.79
CA ALA A 29 7.39 -6.30 -16.88
C ALA A 29 6.71 -5.02 -16.37
N LEU A 30 6.02 -5.08 -15.22
CA LEU A 30 5.50 -3.88 -14.56
C LEU A 30 6.56 -3.27 -13.63
N SER A 31 7.67 -2.78 -14.18
CA SER A 31 8.69 -2.07 -13.38
C SER A 31 8.15 -0.77 -12.78
N LYS A 32 8.92 -0.12 -11.88
CA LYS A 32 8.55 1.20 -11.34
C LYS A 32 8.35 2.23 -12.46
N GLU A 33 9.23 2.22 -13.45
CA GLU A 33 9.19 3.12 -14.61
C GLU A 33 7.92 2.87 -15.44
N VAL A 34 7.62 1.61 -15.76
CA VAL A 34 6.40 1.24 -16.52
C VAL A 34 5.15 1.62 -15.72
N PHE A 35 5.13 1.32 -14.41
CA PHE A 35 4.03 1.68 -13.52
C PHE A 35 3.79 3.19 -13.51
N SER A 36 4.86 3.99 -13.48
CA SER A 36 4.83 5.45 -13.35
C SER A 36 4.34 6.21 -14.59
N THR A 37 4.15 5.53 -15.72
CA THR A 37 3.70 6.15 -16.96
C THR A 37 2.36 6.87 -16.79
N THR A 38 2.28 8.12 -17.26
CA THR A 38 1.07 8.96 -17.10
C THR A 38 -0.12 8.41 -17.88
N GLU A 39 0.14 7.88 -19.06
CA GLU A 39 -0.88 7.32 -19.95
C GLU A 39 -1.20 5.86 -19.59
N ASN A 40 -2.18 5.30 -20.27
CA ASN A 40 -2.47 3.87 -20.17
C ASN A 40 -1.28 3.07 -20.69
N ILE A 41 -0.95 1.96 -20.02
CA ILE A 41 0.06 1.04 -20.53
C ILE A 41 -0.55 0.34 -21.76
N PRO A 42 0.11 0.34 -22.94
CA PRO A 42 -0.44 -0.28 -24.15
C PRO A 42 -0.76 -1.76 -23.98
N ASP A 43 0.03 -2.46 -23.16
CA ASP A 43 -0.27 -3.82 -22.72
C ASP A 43 -1.40 -3.80 -21.69
N ARG A 44 -2.58 -4.29 -22.10
CA ARG A 44 -3.78 -4.34 -21.26
C ARG A 44 -3.60 -5.18 -19.99
N ASN A 45 -2.78 -6.23 -20.02
CA ASN A 45 -2.55 -7.05 -18.84
C ASN A 45 -1.74 -6.25 -17.80
N LEU A 46 -0.73 -5.51 -18.25
CA LEU A 46 0.06 -4.63 -17.37
C LEU A 46 -0.78 -3.45 -16.85
N ASP A 47 -1.62 -2.86 -17.69
CA ASP A 47 -2.50 -1.75 -17.29
C ASP A 47 -3.56 -2.20 -16.26
N ASN A 48 -4.13 -3.40 -16.46
CA ASN A 48 -5.04 -4.02 -15.51
C ASN A 48 -4.33 -4.36 -14.19
N ALA A 49 -3.12 -4.92 -14.25
CA ALA A 49 -2.32 -5.21 -13.06
C ALA A 49 -2.00 -3.92 -12.28
N ARG A 50 -1.58 -2.85 -12.96
CA ARG A 50 -1.36 -1.53 -12.36
C ARG A 50 -2.62 -1.00 -11.66
N SER A 51 -3.77 -1.10 -12.33
CA SER A 51 -5.05 -0.65 -11.78
C SER A 51 -5.47 -1.46 -10.55
N ALA A 52 -5.28 -2.78 -10.59
CA ALA A 52 -5.55 -3.68 -9.46
C ALA A 52 -4.63 -3.40 -8.27
N ILE A 53 -3.34 -3.18 -8.51
CA ILE A 53 -2.39 -2.73 -7.48
C ILE A 53 -2.82 -1.39 -6.89
N GLY A 54 -3.29 -0.45 -7.72
CA GLY A 54 -3.85 0.82 -7.28
C GLY A 54 -5.05 0.63 -6.33
N LEU A 55 -5.91 -0.36 -6.56
CA LEU A 55 -7.01 -0.68 -5.65
C LEU A 55 -6.52 -1.23 -4.31
N ASP A 56 -5.61 -2.19 -4.32
CA ASP A 56 -5.05 -2.76 -3.07
C ASP A 56 -4.26 -1.73 -2.28
N PHE A 57 -3.55 -0.82 -2.96
CA PHE A 57 -2.87 0.31 -2.35
C PHE A 57 -3.86 1.22 -1.61
N GLN A 58 -5.04 1.47 -2.18
CA GLN A 58 -6.07 2.26 -1.49
C GLN A 58 -6.50 1.59 -0.19
N PHE A 59 -6.74 0.27 -0.22
CA PHE A 59 -7.12 -0.49 0.96
C PHE A 59 -6.01 -0.53 2.01
N LEU A 60 -4.76 -0.69 1.59
CA LEU A 60 -3.60 -0.61 2.47
C LEU A 60 -3.58 0.75 3.21
N VAL A 61 -3.61 1.86 2.47
CA VAL A 61 -3.57 3.21 3.06
C VAL A 61 -4.78 3.45 3.97
N GLN A 62 -5.98 3.00 3.58
CA GLN A 62 -7.18 3.07 4.38
C GLN A 62 -7.06 2.27 5.69
N THR A 63 -6.38 1.13 5.65
CA THR A 63 -6.21 0.27 6.82
C THR A 63 -5.20 0.86 7.79
N ILE A 64 -4.00 1.23 7.32
CA ILE A 64 -2.97 1.80 8.20
C ILE A 64 -3.40 3.14 8.80
N ARG A 65 -4.14 3.99 8.07
CA ARG A 65 -4.64 5.26 8.60
C ARG A 65 -5.69 5.08 9.70
N SER A 66 -6.39 3.95 9.72
CA SER A 66 -7.42 3.67 10.73
C SER A 66 -6.81 3.33 12.10
N VAL A 67 -5.55 2.89 12.11
CA VAL A 67 -4.79 2.66 13.34
C VAL A 67 -4.34 4.01 13.89
N LYS A 68 -4.75 4.34 15.12
CA LYS A 68 -4.45 5.65 15.71
C LYS A 68 -2.95 5.80 15.97
N LYS A 69 -2.39 6.97 15.68
CA LYS A 69 -0.99 7.32 16.04
C LYS A 69 -0.68 7.19 17.53
N SER A 70 -1.69 7.36 18.39
CA SER A 70 -1.56 7.22 19.83
C SER A 70 -1.47 5.77 20.30
N ASP A 71 -1.79 4.82 19.42
CA ASP A 71 -1.77 3.39 19.74
C ASP A 71 -0.35 2.93 20.10
N PRO A 72 -0.17 2.18 21.21
CA PRO A 72 1.15 1.69 21.62
C PRO A 72 1.89 0.92 20.52
N LEU A 73 1.18 0.18 19.66
CA LEU A 73 1.79 -0.56 18.55
C LEU A 73 2.40 0.39 17.53
N VAL A 74 1.67 1.43 17.13
CA VAL A 74 2.19 2.42 16.17
C VAL A 74 3.31 3.25 16.78
N LYS A 75 3.28 3.52 18.09
CA LYS A 75 4.39 4.20 18.79
C LYS A 75 5.67 3.35 18.81
N ALA A 76 5.54 2.05 19.01
CA ALA A 76 6.67 1.12 19.00
C ALA A 76 7.21 0.87 17.58
N TYR A 77 6.34 0.91 16.56
CA TYR A 77 6.66 0.65 15.17
C TYR A 77 6.19 1.83 14.28
N PRO A 78 6.88 2.98 14.33
CA PRO A 78 6.43 4.21 13.66
C PRO A 78 6.36 4.09 12.13
N ASP A 79 7.16 3.19 11.55
CA ASP A 79 7.20 2.95 10.10
C ASP A 79 5.92 2.28 9.55
N ILE A 80 5.01 1.80 10.42
CA ILE A 80 3.63 1.45 10.01
C ILE A 80 2.93 2.67 9.38
N HIS A 81 3.28 3.88 9.83
CA HIS A 81 2.80 5.15 9.29
C HIS A 81 3.86 5.89 8.46
N TYR A 82 4.85 5.17 7.93
CA TYR A 82 5.86 5.74 7.07
C TYR A 82 5.22 6.52 5.91
N ASN A 83 5.64 7.78 5.74
CA ASN A 83 5.10 8.71 4.75
C ASN A 83 3.55 8.82 4.71
N LEU A 84 2.84 8.57 5.83
CA LEU A 84 1.36 8.50 5.86
C LEU A 84 0.66 9.73 5.24
N ARG A 85 1.24 10.92 5.34
CA ARG A 85 0.71 12.13 4.68
C ARG A 85 0.70 11.98 3.16
N GLN A 86 1.81 11.52 2.57
CA GLN A 86 1.92 11.30 1.13
C GLN A 86 1.10 10.10 0.68
N GLN A 87 1.09 9.02 1.47
CA GLN A 87 0.22 7.87 1.26
C GLN A 87 -1.26 8.29 1.14
N ASN A 88 -1.74 9.17 2.03
CA ASN A 88 -3.09 9.72 1.93
C ASN A 88 -3.32 10.58 0.69
N LYS A 89 -2.32 11.38 0.26
CA LYS A 89 -2.39 12.14 -1.00
C LYS A 89 -2.51 11.19 -2.20
N ARG A 90 -1.68 10.15 -2.26
CA ARG A 90 -1.69 9.11 -3.31
C ARG A 90 -3.03 8.38 -3.36
N ARG A 91 -3.59 7.99 -2.21
CA ARG A 91 -4.93 7.39 -2.15
C ARG A 91 -5.99 8.30 -2.78
N LYS A 92 -5.94 9.61 -2.51
CA LYS A 92 -6.89 10.58 -3.08
C LYS A 92 -6.83 10.66 -4.60
N TRP A 93 -5.65 10.47 -5.21
CA TRP A 93 -5.54 10.37 -6.68
C TRP A 93 -6.31 9.18 -7.23
N LEU A 94 -6.36 8.07 -6.48
CA LEU A 94 -6.98 6.82 -6.92
C LEU A 94 -8.49 6.78 -6.63
N THR A 95 -8.94 7.30 -5.50
CA THR A 95 -10.35 7.23 -5.08
C THR A 95 -11.26 8.23 -5.80
N HIS A 96 -10.70 9.15 -6.59
CA HIS A 96 -11.43 10.29 -7.17
C HIS A 96 -12.30 11.01 -6.10
N GLU A 97 -11.84 11.02 -4.84
CA GLU A 97 -12.54 11.58 -3.66
C GLU A 97 -12.86 13.07 -3.82
N TYR A 98 -12.27 13.72 -4.82
CA TYR A 98 -12.69 15.00 -5.35
C TYR A 98 -13.11 14.76 -6.79
N LYS A 99 -14.30 15.27 -7.19
CA LYS A 99 -14.85 15.29 -8.55
C LYS A 99 -13.97 16.06 -9.55
N LEU A 100 -12.67 15.81 -9.53
CA LEU A 100 -11.64 16.48 -10.29
C LEU A 100 -11.33 15.61 -11.49
N THR A 101 -11.44 16.22 -12.66
CA THR A 101 -10.98 15.73 -13.97
C THR A 101 -9.44 15.60 -14.04
N VAL A 102 -8.76 15.53 -12.89
CA VAL A 102 -7.30 15.54 -12.80
C VAL A 102 -6.81 14.10 -12.97
N PRO A 103 -5.85 13.86 -13.90
CA PRO A 103 -5.31 12.53 -14.13
C PRO A 103 -4.68 11.93 -12.87
N ILE A 104 -4.82 10.61 -12.74
CA ILE A 104 -4.14 9.83 -11.70
C ILE A 104 -2.64 10.06 -11.81
N GLN A 105 -2.02 10.46 -10.70
CA GLN A 105 -0.56 10.65 -10.63
C GLN A 105 0.11 9.29 -10.41
N TRP A 106 0.24 8.50 -11.48
CA TRP A 106 0.82 7.15 -11.41
C TRP A 106 2.26 7.14 -10.92
N GLY A 107 3.05 8.17 -11.21
CA GLY A 107 4.40 8.35 -10.64
C GLY A 107 4.38 8.48 -9.11
N ASP A 108 3.52 9.35 -8.57
CA ASP A 108 3.35 9.48 -7.11
C ASP A 108 2.96 8.13 -6.49
N ILE A 109 2.09 7.35 -7.14
CA ILE A 109 1.65 6.03 -6.64
C ILE A 109 2.78 5.01 -6.73
N ALA A 110 3.57 5.01 -7.81
CA ALA A 110 4.72 4.14 -7.99
C ALA A 110 5.74 4.31 -6.85
N ASP A 111 6.04 5.54 -6.42
CA ASP A 111 6.90 5.78 -5.25
C ASP A 111 6.32 5.15 -3.97
N GLY A 112 5.00 5.23 -3.80
CA GLY A 112 4.32 4.58 -2.69
C GLY A 112 4.47 3.05 -2.74
N VAL A 113 4.28 2.45 -3.91
CA VAL A 113 4.30 1.00 -4.11
C VAL A 113 5.71 0.41 -4.03
N TYR A 114 6.68 1.05 -4.66
CA TYR A 114 8.03 0.50 -4.80
C TYR A 114 8.98 0.94 -3.69
N ASP A 115 8.81 2.14 -3.11
CA ASP A 115 9.77 2.67 -2.13
C ASP A 115 9.23 2.61 -0.69
N ASP A 116 7.96 2.97 -0.49
CA ASP A 116 7.38 3.09 0.84
C ASP A 116 6.84 1.75 1.38
N ILE A 117 6.13 0.97 0.56
CA ILE A 117 5.53 -0.31 0.99
C ILE A 117 6.55 -1.27 1.62
N PRO A 118 7.77 -1.48 1.07
CA PRO A 118 8.73 -2.39 1.68
C PRO A 118 9.09 -2.01 3.13
N ARG A 119 9.14 -0.71 3.43
CA ARG A 119 9.39 -0.22 4.80
C ARG A 119 8.20 -0.46 5.71
N ILE A 120 6.99 -0.20 5.20
CA ILE A 120 5.74 -0.46 5.94
C ILE A 120 5.61 -1.98 6.22
N GLU A 121 5.93 -2.84 5.25
CA GLU A 121 5.90 -4.30 5.38
C GLU A 121 6.81 -4.77 6.52
N ALA A 122 8.08 -4.33 6.52
CA ALA A 122 9.04 -4.68 7.56
C ALA A 122 8.56 -4.29 8.97
N ALA A 123 7.94 -3.11 9.09
CA ALA A 123 7.36 -2.64 10.35
C ALA A 123 6.14 -3.46 10.78
N LEU A 124 5.26 -3.82 9.85
CA LEU A 124 4.10 -4.68 10.12
C LEU A 124 4.53 -6.07 10.57
N LEU A 125 5.48 -6.70 9.88
CA LEU A 125 6.02 -8.00 10.26
C LEU A 125 6.60 -7.96 11.68
N SER A 126 7.44 -6.96 11.97
CA SER A 126 8.04 -6.79 13.29
C SER A 126 6.99 -6.59 14.38
N ALA A 127 5.98 -5.76 14.12
CA ALA A 127 4.88 -5.51 15.06
C ALA A 127 4.04 -6.77 15.31
N LEU A 128 3.71 -7.53 14.27
CA LEU A 128 2.89 -8.73 14.39
C LEU A 128 3.64 -9.86 15.13
N VAL A 129 4.91 -10.08 14.82
CA VAL A 129 5.76 -11.09 15.50
C VAL A 129 5.92 -10.73 16.99
N ALA A 130 6.24 -9.47 17.32
CA ALA A 130 6.40 -9.04 18.70
C ALA A 130 5.11 -9.15 19.53
N ASN A 131 3.95 -9.25 18.88
CA ASN A 131 2.64 -9.41 19.52
C ASN A 131 2.10 -10.84 19.39
N GLY A 132 2.97 -11.82 19.15
CA GLY A 132 2.63 -13.24 19.26
C GLY A 132 1.91 -13.81 18.04
N VAL A 133 2.02 -13.19 16.86
CA VAL A 133 1.61 -13.80 15.59
C VAL A 133 2.86 -14.45 14.97
N PRO A 134 3.09 -15.76 15.15
CA PRO A 134 4.23 -16.44 14.54
C PRO A 134 3.99 -16.59 13.04
N ASN A 135 4.99 -16.23 12.23
CA ASN A 135 4.90 -16.24 10.77
C ASN A 135 3.62 -15.52 10.25
N PRO A 136 3.47 -14.23 10.60
CA PRO A 136 2.32 -13.43 10.17
C PRO A 136 2.25 -13.33 8.66
#